data_AF-A0A4Q4D5Q3-F1
#
_entry.id   AF-A0A4Q4D5Q3-F1
#
_cell.length_a   1.000
_cell.length_b   1.000
_cell.length_c   1.000
_cell.angle_alpha   90.00
_cell.angle_beta   90.00
_cell.angle_gamma   90.00
#
_symmetry.space_group_name_H-M   'P 1'
#
loop_
_entity.id
_entity.type
_entity.pdbx_description
1 polymer ?
#
loop_
_entity_poly.entity_id
_entity_poly.type
_entity_poly.pdbx_seq_one_letter_code
_entity_poly.pdbx_strand_id
1 'polypeptide(L)'
;MTAVTPITRTEHDLIGDREIPVDAYWGVHTLRAQENFPITGITIGTSPFLVEALAAVKEAAAATNHELGLLDDDRYAAIRQACEEVRAGALHDEFVVDVMQGGAGTSTNMNANEVVANRALEILGHVKGDYAFLHPNEHVNLSQSTNDVYPTSVKIAIILATHALLEGMEDLEQSFARKAAEFHDVLKMGRTQLQDAVPMTLGQEFNTYAVMLAEDRSRLSEAVMMLHEINLGATAIGTQLNAPRGYVPLACEVLARLTGLPLVSATDLIEATQD
;
A
#
# COMPACT_ATOMS: atom_id res chain seq x y z
N MET A 1 9.53 40.76 -4.97
CA MET A 1 8.83 39.89 -4.00
C MET A 1 9.90 39.32 -3.10
N THR A 2 9.97 39.77 -1.84
CA THR A 2 10.91 39.22 -0.85
C THR A 2 10.51 37.77 -0.59
N ALA A 3 11.33 36.82 -1.01
CA ALA A 3 11.14 35.41 -0.70
C ALA A 3 11.17 35.27 0.83
N VAL A 4 10.03 34.88 1.42
CA VAL A 4 9.97 34.49 2.83
C VAL A 4 10.74 33.18 2.92
N THR A 5 11.85 33.17 3.65
CA THR A 5 12.56 31.92 3.94
C THR A 5 11.60 31.04 4.74
N PRO A 6 11.26 29.83 4.26
CA PRO A 6 10.37 28.95 4.98
C PRO A 6 10.98 28.61 6.34
N ILE A 7 10.15 28.54 7.38
CA ILE A 7 10.58 28.11 8.71
C ILE A 7 10.88 26.62 8.62
N THR A 8 12.08 26.21 9.04
CA THR A 8 12.54 24.83 9.00
C THR A 8 12.84 24.27 10.39
N ARG A 9 12.86 22.95 10.49
CA ARG A 9 13.46 22.18 11.58
C ARG A 9 14.64 21.38 11.05
N THR A 10 15.68 21.22 11.86
CA THR A 10 16.83 20.39 11.52
C THR A 10 16.56 18.95 11.94
N GLU A 11 16.73 17.99 11.03
CA GLU A 11 16.73 16.56 11.34
C GLU A 11 18.08 15.92 10.94
N HIS A 12 18.42 14.83 11.61
CA HIS A 12 19.70 14.12 11.46
C HIS A 12 19.48 12.65 11.14
N ASP A 13 20.24 12.12 10.18
CA ASP A 13 20.39 10.69 9.95
C ASP A 13 21.87 10.31 9.79
N LEU A 14 22.14 9.07 9.39
CA LEU A 14 23.50 8.56 9.21
C LEU A 14 24.38 9.41 8.26
N ILE A 15 23.78 10.12 7.30
CA ILE A 15 24.50 10.94 6.31
C ILE A 15 24.75 12.36 6.85
N GLY A 16 24.03 12.79 7.88
CA GLY A 16 24.20 14.07 8.57
C GLY A 16 22.93 14.92 8.58
N ASP A 17 23.08 16.21 8.86
CA ASP A 17 21.96 17.12 9.07
C ASP A 17 21.31 17.60 7.77
N ARG A 18 20.00 17.85 7.84
CA ARG A 18 19.21 18.52 6.79
C ARG A 18 18.11 19.38 7.40
N GLU A 19 17.73 20.42 6.65
CA GLU A 19 16.63 21.32 6.98
C GLU A 19 15.33 20.86 6.31
N ILE A 20 14.26 20.75 7.11
CA ILE A 20 12.94 20.27 6.68
C ILE A 20 11.90 21.34 6.98
N PRO A 21 10.93 21.62 6.09
CA PRO A 21 9.84 22.54 6.39
C PRO A 21 9.15 22.17 7.70
N VAL A 22 8.92 23.15 8.58
CA VAL A 22 8.37 22.89 9.93
C VAL A 22 7.00 22.21 9.90
N ASP A 23 6.21 22.48 8.86
CA ASP A 23 4.85 21.97 8.70
C ASP A 23 4.80 20.54 8.12
N ALA A 24 5.86 20.08 7.46
CA ALA A 24 5.91 18.76 6.82
C ALA A 24 5.89 17.63 7.86
N TYR A 25 5.12 16.57 7.61
CA TYR A 25 5.10 15.39 8.47
C TYR A 25 6.20 14.39 8.13
N TRP A 26 6.69 14.38 6.89
CA TRP A 26 7.85 13.58 6.51
C TRP A 26 9.16 14.15 7.06
N GLY A 27 10.21 13.33 7.10
CA GLY A 27 11.50 13.62 7.74
C GLY A 27 12.70 13.51 6.80
N VAL A 28 13.88 13.38 7.40
CA VAL A 28 15.16 13.49 6.68
C VAL A 28 15.36 12.41 5.62
N HIS A 29 14.89 11.18 5.85
CA HIS A 29 15.03 10.11 4.86
C HIS A 29 14.15 10.39 3.64
N THR A 30 12.95 10.91 3.86
CA THR A 30 12.05 11.31 2.78
C THR A 30 12.62 12.46 1.97
N LEU A 31 13.17 13.49 2.63
CA LEU A 31 13.84 14.59 1.95
C LEU A 31 14.95 14.08 1.02
N ARG A 32 15.81 13.19 1.53
CA ARG A 32 16.89 12.61 0.73
C ARG A 32 16.35 11.83 -0.46
N ALA A 33 15.23 11.11 -0.30
CA ALA A 33 14.61 10.42 -1.41
C ALA A 33 14.11 11.40 -2.49
N GLN A 34 13.50 12.52 -2.10
CA GLN A 34 13.10 13.57 -3.04
C GLN A 34 14.31 14.19 -3.77
N GLU A 35 15.42 14.42 -3.06
CA GLU A 35 16.66 14.93 -3.65
C GLU A 35 17.31 13.92 -4.61
N ASN A 36 17.26 12.63 -4.28
CA ASN A 36 17.92 11.56 -5.03
C ASN A 36 17.12 11.07 -6.24
N PHE A 37 15.78 11.11 -6.18
CA PHE A 37 14.90 10.49 -7.18
C PHE A 37 13.83 11.44 -7.77
N PRO A 38 14.20 12.60 -8.35
CA PRO A 38 13.25 13.47 -9.05
C PRO A 38 12.98 12.95 -10.48
N ILE A 39 12.29 11.80 -10.61
CA ILE A 39 12.20 11.08 -11.89
C ILE A 39 10.92 11.41 -12.67
N THR A 40 9.75 11.19 -12.08
CA THR A 40 8.46 11.30 -12.78
C THR A 40 7.64 12.50 -12.32
N GLY A 41 7.83 12.93 -11.06
CA GLY A 41 6.98 13.91 -10.39
C GLY A 41 5.63 13.34 -9.91
N ILE A 42 5.40 12.04 -10.09
CA ILE A 42 4.24 11.33 -9.54
C ILE A 42 4.63 10.79 -8.18
N THR A 43 3.94 11.22 -7.13
CA THR A 43 4.25 10.83 -5.75
C THR A 43 3.47 9.59 -5.32
N ILE A 44 3.99 8.88 -4.32
CA ILE A 44 3.31 7.73 -3.68
C ILE A 44 1.92 8.13 -3.14
N GLY A 45 1.74 9.37 -2.69
CA GLY A 45 0.46 9.92 -2.24
C GLY A 45 -0.67 9.87 -3.28
N THR A 46 -0.34 9.70 -4.56
CA THR A 46 -1.35 9.49 -5.64
C THR A 46 -1.90 8.07 -5.68
N SER A 47 -1.32 7.14 -4.91
CA SER A 47 -1.71 5.73 -4.80
C SER A 47 -2.35 5.46 -3.44
N PRO A 48 -3.63 5.83 -3.22
CA PRO A 48 -4.28 5.79 -1.90
C PRO A 48 -4.25 4.39 -1.27
N PHE A 49 -4.51 3.34 -2.04
CA PHE A 49 -4.45 1.96 -1.53
C PHE A 49 -3.07 1.56 -1.00
N LEU A 50 -1.97 2.10 -1.56
CA LEU A 50 -0.62 1.82 -1.06
C LEU A 50 -0.35 2.57 0.25
N VAL A 51 -0.77 3.84 0.34
CA VAL A 51 -0.65 4.65 1.55
C VAL A 51 -1.46 4.03 2.69
N GLU A 52 -2.70 3.64 2.42
CA GLU A 52 -3.58 2.95 3.36
C GLU A 52 -3.00 1.61 3.81
N ALA A 53 -2.45 0.81 2.88
CA ALA A 53 -1.82 -0.46 3.19
C ALA A 53 -0.56 -0.30 4.06
N LEU A 54 0.29 0.68 3.77
CA LEU A 54 1.45 1.00 4.61
C LEU A 54 1.01 1.35 6.03
N ALA A 55 0.01 2.22 6.18
CA ALA A 55 -0.53 2.58 7.49
C ALA A 55 -1.14 1.37 8.22
N ALA A 56 -1.84 0.48 7.51
CA ALA A 56 -2.36 -0.77 8.09
C ALA A 56 -1.24 -1.68 8.61
N VAL A 57 -0.14 -1.81 7.85
CA VAL A 57 1.04 -2.59 8.28
C VAL A 57 1.71 -1.94 9.50
N LYS A 58 1.85 -0.61 9.54
CA LYS A 58 2.41 0.09 10.70
C LYS A 58 1.55 -0.07 11.95
N GLU A 59 0.24 0.04 11.81
CA GLU A 59 -0.70 -0.19 12.91
C GLU A 59 -0.66 -1.63 13.42
N ALA A 60 -0.64 -2.60 12.51
CA ALA A 60 -0.53 -4.02 12.87
C ALA A 60 0.76 -4.30 13.64
N ALA A 61 1.89 -3.81 13.14
CA ALA A 61 3.18 -3.97 13.80
C ALA A 61 3.23 -3.29 15.18
N ALA A 62 2.67 -2.07 15.31
CA ALA A 62 2.59 -1.38 16.59
C ALA A 62 1.72 -2.14 17.61
N ALA A 63 0.56 -2.64 17.18
CA ALA A 63 -0.33 -3.45 18.01
C ALA A 63 0.34 -4.78 18.44
N THR A 64 1.03 -5.46 17.53
CA THR A 64 1.78 -6.68 17.85
C THR A 64 2.91 -6.41 18.83
N ASN A 65 3.70 -5.34 18.62
CA ASN A 65 4.77 -4.98 19.54
C ASN A 65 4.25 -4.56 20.91
N HIS A 66 3.11 -3.88 20.98
CA HIS A 66 2.42 -3.55 22.22
C HIS A 66 1.98 -4.81 22.97
N GLU A 67 1.32 -5.75 22.29
CA GLU A 67 0.86 -7.01 22.89
C GLU A 67 2.03 -7.89 23.38
N LEU A 68 3.18 -7.81 22.71
CA LEU A 68 4.41 -8.49 23.13
C LEU A 68 5.24 -7.71 24.18
N GLY A 69 4.74 -6.56 24.65
CA GLY A 69 5.37 -5.76 25.71
C GLY A 69 6.62 -4.99 25.28
N LEU A 70 6.80 -4.74 23.98
CA LEU A 70 7.94 -4.00 23.43
C LEU A 70 7.62 -2.53 23.12
N LEU A 71 6.35 -2.16 23.10
CA LEU A 71 5.87 -0.80 22.88
C LEU A 71 4.92 -0.42 24.02
N ASP A 72 5.09 0.75 24.62
CA ASP A 72 4.25 1.24 25.71
C ASP A 72 2.88 1.73 25.24
N ASP A 73 1.95 1.86 26.20
CA ASP A 73 0.55 2.23 25.96
C ASP A 73 0.40 3.58 25.25
N ASP A 74 1.16 4.59 25.67
CA ASP A 74 1.04 5.96 25.15
C ASP A 74 1.50 6.04 23.70
N ARG A 75 2.68 5.47 23.40
CA ARG A 75 3.19 5.42 22.02
C ARG A 75 2.33 4.55 21.12
N TYR A 76 1.87 3.40 21.60
CA TYR A 76 0.96 2.55 20.84
C TYR A 76 -0.33 3.28 20.49
N ALA A 77 -0.98 3.92 21.47
CA ALA A 77 -2.22 4.64 21.25
C ALA A 77 -2.06 5.77 20.21
N ALA A 78 -0.95 6.51 20.28
CA ALA A 78 -0.65 7.59 19.34
C ALA A 78 -0.34 7.07 17.93
N ILE A 79 0.44 6.00 17.78
CA ILE A 79 0.73 5.38 16.48
C ILE A 79 -0.53 4.82 15.85
N ARG A 80 -1.37 4.12 16.64
CA ARG A 80 -2.65 3.59 16.18
C ARG A 80 -3.54 4.71 15.64
N GLN A 81 -3.71 5.79 16.40
CA GLN A 81 -4.53 6.93 15.96
C GLN A 81 -3.95 7.57 14.69
N ALA A 82 -2.63 7.79 14.61
CA ALA A 82 -2.01 8.33 13.40
C ALA A 82 -2.25 7.44 12.17
N CYS A 83 -2.13 6.11 12.32
CA CYS A 83 -2.40 5.17 11.23
C CYS A 83 -3.88 5.15 10.83
N GLU A 84 -4.80 5.22 11.78
CA GLU A 84 -6.24 5.34 11.51
C GLU A 84 -6.58 6.60 10.70
N GLU A 85 -5.97 7.74 11.03
CA GLU A 85 -6.14 8.98 10.28
C GLU A 85 -5.60 8.85 8.84
N VAL A 86 -4.42 8.24 8.64
CA VAL A 86 -3.85 7.99 7.31
C VAL A 86 -4.72 7.02 6.50
N ARG A 87 -5.21 5.94 7.11
CA ARG A 87 -6.14 5.00 6.47
C ARG A 87 -7.49 5.65 6.11
N ALA A 88 -7.89 6.70 6.82
CA ALA A 88 -9.08 7.48 6.52
C ALA A 88 -8.86 8.57 5.45
N GLY A 89 -7.68 8.63 4.83
CA GLY A 89 -7.37 9.58 3.75
C GLY A 89 -6.64 10.85 4.19
N ALA A 90 -6.34 11.02 5.47
CA ALA A 90 -5.57 12.18 5.93
C ALA A 90 -4.08 12.02 5.60
N LEU A 91 -3.38 13.13 5.37
CA LEU A 91 -1.93 13.19 5.16
C LEU A 91 -1.41 12.40 3.94
N HIS A 92 -2.26 12.00 2.99
CA HIS A 92 -1.80 11.33 1.76
C HIS A 92 -0.86 12.21 0.94
N ASP A 93 -1.02 13.53 1.02
CA ASP A 93 -0.15 14.54 0.43
C ASP A 93 1.24 14.62 1.08
N GLU A 94 1.44 14.04 2.26
CA GLU A 94 2.74 13.92 2.93
C GLU A 94 3.55 12.69 2.46
N PHE A 95 2.98 11.85 1.60
CA PHE A 95 3.67 10.73 0.93
C PHE A 95 4.30 11.21 -0.38
N VAL A 96 5.38 11.96 -0.23
CA VAL A 96 5.96 12.80 -1.29
C VAL A 96 7.08 12.15 -2.11
N VAL A 97 7.47 10.92 -1.78
CA VAL A 97 8.48 10.17 -2.55
C VAL A 97 7.94 9.84 -3.95
N ASP A 98 8.80 9.91 -4.97
CA ASP A 98 8.46 9.52 -6.34
C ASP A 98 8.16 8.02 -6.43
N VAL A 99 7.19 7.66 -7.27
CA VAL A 99 6.87 6.24 -7.55
C VAL A 99 8.07 5.49 -8.14
N MET A 100 8.97 6.19 -8.86
CA MET A 100 10.24 5.65 -9.35
C MET A 100 11.37 6.02 -8.41
N GLN A 101 11.63 5.16 -7.43
CA GLN A 101 12.67 5.34 -6.41
C GLN A 101 13.69 4.19 -6.41
N GLY A 102 14.90 4.47 -5.92
CA GLY A 102 15.87 3.43 -5.60
C GLY A 102 15.64 2.80 -4.23
N GLY A 103 16.37 1.71 -3.93
CA GLY A 103 16.45 1.14 -2.58
C GLY A 103 15.29 0.22 -2.18
N ALA A 104 14.69 -0.50 -3.14
CA ALA A 104 13.69 -1.56 -2.90
C ALA A 104 12.45 -1.11 -2.08
N GLY A 105 12.04 0.15 -2.21
CA GLY A 105 10.92 0.72 -1.45
C GLY A 105 11.30 1.31 -0.08
N THR A 106 12.59 1.37 0.27
CA THR A 106 13.05 1.89 1.57
C THR A 106 12.64 3.34 1.77
N SER A 107 12.67 4.15 0.71
CA SER A 107 12.25 5.54 0.78
C SER A 107 10.76 5.66 1.11
N THR A 108 9.90 4.85 0.48
CA THR A 108 8.47 4.78 0.83
C THR A 108 8.24 4.30 2.25
N ASN A 109 8.93 3.23 2.68
CA ASN A 109 8.79 2.72 4.05
C ASN A 109 9.19 3.77 5.09
N MET A 110 10.31 4.47 4.86
CA MET A 110 10.75 5.57 5.73
C MET A 110 9.83 6.78 5.69
N ASN A 111 9.25 7.12 4.53
CA ASN A 111 8.24 8.16 4.45
C ASN A 111 7.02 7.83 5.31
N ALA A 112 6.54 6.59 5.27
CA ALA A 112 5.48 6.14 6.16
C ALA A 112 5.89 6.22 7.65
N ASN A 113 7.10 5.76 7.98
CA ASN A 113 7.62 5.81 9.35
C ASN A 113 7.68 7.24 9.89
N GLU A 114 8.20 8.18 9.10
CA GLU A 114 8.37 9.59 9.49
C GLU A 114 7.03 10.31 9.62
N VAL A 115 6.12 10.13 8.65
CA VAL A 115 4.78 10.73 8.69
C VAL A 115 4.00 10.24 9.91
N VAL A 116 3.96 8.92 10.13
CA VAL A 116 3.28 8.33 11.29
C VAL A 116 3.94 8.78 12.59
N ALA A 117 5.27 8.82 12.66
CA ALA A 117 5.98 9.24 13.87
C ALA A 117 5.67 10.70 14.22
N ASN A 118 5.77 11.61 13.26
CA ASN A 118 5.50 13.03 13.49
C ASN A 118 4.03 13.30 13.82
N ARG A 119 3.10 12.55 13.20
CA ARG A 119 1.70 12.68 13.56
C ARG A 119 1.42 12.16 14.97
N ALA A 120 2.03 11.04 15.36
CA ALA A 120 1.94 10.50 16.70
C ALA A 120 2.58 11.43 17.75
N LEU A 121 3.69 12.10 17.44
CA LEU A 121 4.30 13.12 18.30
C LEU A 121 3.33 14.27 18.60
N GLU A 122 2.64 14.79 17.58
CA GLU A 122 1.63 15.84 17.80
C GLU A 122 0.47 15.37 18.68
N ILE A 123 0.01 14.14 18.50
CA ILE A 123 -1.05 13.53 19.34
C ILE A 123 -0.59 13.45 20.80
N LEU A 124 0.70 13.18 21.04
CA LEU A 124 1.32 13.18 22.36
C LEU A 124 1.65 14.59 22.89
N GLY A 125 1.40 15.65 22.12
CA GLY A 125 1.68 17.04 22.51
C GLY A 125 3.13 17.49 22.31
N HIS A 126 3.91 16.74 21.52
CA HIS A 126 5.28 17.08 21.13
C HIS A 126 5.33 17.77 19.76
N VAL A 127 6.47 18.39 19.47
CA VAL A 127 6.73 18.99 18.15
C VAL A 127 7.24 17.94 17.16
N LYS A 128 6.97 18.14 15.87
CA LYS A 128 7.54 17.29 14.80
C LYS A 128 9.08 17.28 14.88
N GLY A 129 9.69 16.12 14.72
CA GLY A 129 11.13 15.90 14.81
C GLY A 129 11.65 15.64 16.23
N ASP A 130 10.80 15.70 17.27
CA ASP A 130 11.19 15.38 18.66
C ASP A 130 11.27 13.86 18.91
N TYR A 131 12.12 13.19 18.13
CA TYR A 131 12.22 11.74 18.06
C TYR A 131 12.75 11.08 19.34
N ALA A 132 13.13 11.86 20.36
CA ALA A 132 13.42 11.35 21.70
C ALA A 132 12.18 10.74 22.38
N PHE A 133 10.98 11.22 22.03
CA PHE A 133 9.72 10.72 22.58
C PHE A 133 9.13 9.61 21.72
N LEU A 134 9.20 9.73 20.39
CA LEU A 134 8.71 8.71 19.47
C LEU A 134 9.51 8.77 18.16
N HIS A 135 10.26 7.71 17.91
CA HIS A 135 11.23 7.62 16.81
C HIS A 135 10.70 6.78 15.64
N PRO A 136 10.90 7.20 14.37
CA PRO A 136 10.43 6.47 13.19
C PRO A 136 11.01 5.04 13.11
N ASN A 137 12.31 4.86 13.31
CA ASN A 137 12.93 3.52 13.31
C ASN A 137 12.67 2.69 14.58
N GLU A 138 12.86 3.26 15.78
CA GLU A 138 12.82 2.47 17.03
C GLU A 138 11.41 2.13 17.49
N HIS A 139 10.39 2.89 17.07
CA HIS A 139 9.01 2.69 17.51
C HIS A 139 8.08 2.33 16.34
N VAL A 140 8.03 3.17 15.29
CA VAL A 140 7.10 2.93 14.16
C VAL A 140 7.56 1.74 13.31
N ASN A 141 8.88 1.58 13.10
CA ASN A 141 9.47 0.47 12.36
C ASN A 141 9.99 -0.66 13.25
N LEU A 142 9.58 -0.70 14.52
CA LEU A 142 10.01 -1.74 15.46
C LEU A 142 9.64 -3.13 14.94
N SER A 143 10.60 -4.06 14.97
CA SER A 143 10.49 -5.45 14.50
C SER A 143 10.16 -5.63 13.01
N GLN A 144 10.42 -4.60 12.20
CA GLN A 144 10.14 -4.58 10.76
C GLN A 144 11.40 -4.33 9.94
N SER A 145 11.32 -4.65 8.65
CA SER A 145 12.25 -4.22 7.61
C SER A 145 11.46 -3.56 6.47
N THR A 146 12.13 -2.84 5.58
CA THR A 146 11.49 -2.50 4.30
C THR A 146 11.08 -3.78 3.55
N ASN A 147 11.93 -4.81 3.62
CA ASN A 147 11.83 -6.01 2.79
C ASN A 147 10.66 -6.94 3.16
N ASP A 148 9.98 -6.68 4.27
CA ASP A 148 8.72 -7.34 4.63
C ASP A 148 7.54 -6.37 4.66
N VAL A 149 7.74 -5.11 5.04
CA VAL A 149 6.68 -4.08 5.05
C VAL A 149 6.26 -3.70 3.63
N TYR A 150 7.20 -3.34 2.78
CA TYR A 150 6.90 -2.81 1.44
C TYR A 150 6.21 -3.86 0.55
N PRO A 151 6.73 -5.10 0.38
CA PRO A 151 6.04 -6.10 -0.43
C PRO A 151 4.67 -6.50 0.16
N THR A 152 4.54 -6.58 1.48
CA THR A 152 3.22 -6.82 2.13
C THR A 152 2.23 -5.70 1.78
N SER A 153 2.66 -4.43 1.88
CA SER A 153 1.81 -3.28 1.57
C SER A 153 1.43 -3.22 0.10
N VAL A 154 2.36 -3.52 -0.81
CA VAL A 154 2.10 -3.59 -2.26
C VAL A 154 1.10 -4.69 -2.59
N LYS A 155 1.25 -5.90 -2.01
CA LYS A 155 0.30 -7.00 -2.20
C LYS A 155 -1.11 -6.60 -1.77
N ILE A 156 -1.27 -6.01 -0.59
CA ILE A 156 -2.56 -5.51 -0.08
C ILE A 156 -3.12 -4.44 -1.02
N ALA A 157 -2.31 -3.47 -1.44
CA ALA A 157 -2.76 -2.41 -2.33
C ALA A 157 -3.24 -2.95 -3.69
N ILE A 158 -2.55 -3.95 -4.24
CA ILE A 158 -2.96 -4.62 -5.49
C ILE A 158 -4.26 -5.39 -5.29
N ILE A 159 -4.45 -6.09 -4.17
CA ILE A 159 -5.72 -6.78 -3.86
C ILE A 159 -6.88 -5.77 -3.87
N LEU A 160 -6.74 -4.65 -3.14
CA LEU A 160 -7.76 -3.62 -3.06
C LEU A 160 -8.05 -2.96 -4.42
N ALA A 161 -7.01 -2.62 -5.18
CA ALA A 161 -7.15 -2.09 -6.53
C ALA A 161 -7.83 -3.08 -7.49
N THR A 162 -7.53 -4.37 -7.33
CA THR A 162 -8.14 -5.44 -8.13
C THR A 162 -9.62 -5.60 -7.84
N HIS A 163 -10.07 -5.44 -6.59
CA HIS A 163 -11.51 -5.46 -6.27
C HIS A 163 -12.27 -4.37 -7.04
N ALA A 164 -11.76 -3.13 -7.06
CA ALA A 164 -12.37 -2.04 -7.83
C ALA A 164 -12.40 -2.33 -9.35
N LEU A 165 -11.34 -2.98 -9.87
CA LEU A 165 -11.31 -3.40 -11.28
C LEU A 165 -12.33 -4.50 -11.57
N LEU A 166 -12.44 -5.51 -10.70
CA LEU A 166 -13.38 -6.62 -10.85
C LEU A 166 -14.83 -6.13 -10.83
N GLU A 167 -15.17 -5.17 -9.97
CA GLU A 167 -16.49 -4.51 -9.96
C GLU A 167 -16.77 -3.79 -11.29
N GLY A 168 -15.83 -3.00 -11.79
CA GLY A 168 -15.96 -2.32 -13.08
C GLY A 168 -16.08 -3.29 -14.27
N MET A 169 -15.37 -4.43 -14.22
CA MET A 169 -15.49 -5.50 -15.21
C MET A 169 -16.87 -6.15 -15.17
N GLU A 170 -17.41 -6.41 -13.98
CA GLU A 170 -18.76 -6.97 -13.81
C GLU A 170 -19.83 -6.01 -14.34
N ASP A 171 -19.72 -4.72 -14.05
CA ASP A 171 -20.65 -3.70 -14.58
C ASP A 171 -20.67 -3.71 -16.11
N LEU A 172 -19.49 -3.80 -16.73
CA LEU A 172 -19.34 -3.86 -18.19
C LEU A 172 -19.88 -5.18 -18.76
N GLU A 173 -19.58 -6.31 -18.11
CA GLU A 173 -20.09 -7.65 -18.43
C GLU A 173 -21.62 -7.62 -18.48
N GLN A 174 -22.27 -7.14 -17.42
CA GLN A 174 -23.72 -7.04 -17.33
C GLN A 174 -24.31 -6.08 -18.38
N SER A 175 -23.59 -5.00 -18.72
CA SER A 175 -24.00 -4.08 -19.78
C SER A 175 -24.02 -4.75 -21.15
N PHE A 176 -22.98 -5.51 -21.49
CA PHE A 176 -22.94 -6.31 -22.72
C PHE A 176 -24.04 -7.38 -22.73
N ALA A 177 -24.27 -8.07 -21.61
CA ALA A 177 -25.33 -9.08 -21.50
C ALA A 177 -26.74 -8.48 -21.73
N ARG A 178 -27.03 -7.30 -21.16
CA ARG A 178 -28.29 -6.59 -21.41
C ARG A 178 -28.44 -6.21 -22.88
N LYS A 179 -27.38 -5.70 -23.52
CA LYS A 179 -27.40 -5.37 -24.95
C LYS A 179 -27.51 -6.61 -25.84
N ALA A 180 -26.92 -7.73 -25.43
CA ALA A 180 -27.10 -8.99 -26.13
C ALA A 180 -28.57 -9.42 -26.19
N ALA A 181 -29.30 -9.29 -25.07
CA ALA A 181 -30.73 -9.57 -25.00
C ALA A 181 -31.57 -8.58 -25.83
N GLU A 182 -31.26 -7.27 -25.77
CA GLU A 182 -31.92 -6.24 -26.58
C GLU A 182 -31.74 -6.50 -28.09
N PHE A 183 -30.57 -6.98 -28.49
CA PHE A 183 -30.22 -7.21 -29.90
C PHE A 183 -30.47 -8.64 -30.39
N HIS A 184 -31.19 -9.46 -29.62
CA HIS A 184 -31.32 -10.89 -29.93
C HIS A 184 -31.94 -11.16 -31.31
N ASP A 185 -32.89 -10.32 -31.76
CA ASP A 185 -33.59 -10.44 -33.04
C ASP A 185 -32.93 -9.67 -34.20
N VAL A 186 -31.83 -8.96 -33.94
CA VAL A 186 -31.19 -8.10 -34.95
C VAL A 186 -30.26 -8.94 -35.82
N LEU A 187 -30.74 -9.41 -36.97
CA LEU A 187 -29.94 -10.13 -37.96
C LEU A 187 -28.83 -9.24 -38.57
N LYS A 188 -27.62 -9.80 -38.66
CA LYS A 188 -26.46 -9.18 -39.30
C LYS A 188 -25.64 -10.21 -40.08
N MET A 189 -24.77 -9.70 -40.96
CA MET A 189 -23.74 -10.52 -41.62
C MET A 189 -22.55 -10.73 -40.69
N GLY A 190 -22.21 -11.98 -40.37
CA GLY A 190 -20.96 -12.32 -39.70
C GLY A 190 -19.78 -12.08 -40.64
N ARG A 191 -18.60 -11.78 -40.08
CA ARG A 191 -17.38 -11.58 -40.87
C ARG A 191 -16.20 -12.36 -40.31
N THR A 192 -15.46 -13.01 -41.20
CA THR A 192 -14.18 -13.65 -40.91
C THR A 192 -13.14 -13.09 -41.85
N GLN A 193 -11.96 -12.70 -41.35
CA GLN A 193 -10.95 -11.97 -42.15
C GLN A 193 -11.52 -10.70 -42.82
N LEU A 194 -12.49 -10.03 -42.16
CA LEU A 194 -13.25 -8.88 -42.67
C LEU A 194 -14.07 -9.14 -43.95
N GLN A 195 -14.19 -10.39 -44.40
CA GLN A 195 -15.04 -10.79 -45.52
C GLN A 195 -16.39 -11.30 -45.02
N ASP A 196 -17.44 -11.14 -45.83
CA ASP A 196 -18.78 -11.65 -45.52
C ASP A 196 -18.75 -13.18 -45.37
N ALA A 197 -19.39 -13.68 -44.32
CA ALA A 197 -19.44 -15.10 -44.00
C ALA A 197 -20.89 -15.62 -44.02
N VAL A 198 -21.45 -15.96 -42.85
CA VAL A 198 -22.82 -16.44 -42.69
C VAL A 198 -23.62 -15.54 -41.74
N PRO A 199 -24.96 -15.54 -41.81
CA PRO A 199 -25.79 -14.74 -40.91
C PRO A 199 -25.62 -15.12 -39.44
N MET A 200 -25.74 -14.13 -38.57
CA MET A 200 -25.81 -14.25 -37.11
C MET A 200 -26.67 -13.11 -36.55
N THR A 201 -26.95 -13.09 -35.25
CA THR A 201 -27.60 -11.93 -34.62
C THR A 201 -26.58 -11.03 -33.94
N LEU A 202 -26.86 -9.73 -33.87
CA LEU A 202 -26.06 -8.79 -33.11
C LEU A 202 -26.06 -9.16 -31.61
N GLY A 203 -27.15 -9.77 -31.12
CA GLY A 203 -27.20 -10.36 -29.79
C GLY A 203 -26.16 -11.45 -29.56
N GLN A 204 -25.97 -12.37 -30.51
CA GLN A 204 -24.91 -13.40 -30.42
C GLN A 204 -23.50 -12.79 -30.34
N GLU A 205 -23.25 -11.74 -31.10
CA GLU A 205 -21.96 -11.03 -31.08
C GLU A 205 -21.73 -10.35 -29.73
N PHE A 206 -22.71 -9.60 -29.23
CA PHE A 206 -22.60 -8.91 -27.95
C PHE A 206 -22.51 -9.88 -26.76
N ASN A 207 -23.17 -11.03 -26.83
CA ASN A 207 -23.03 -12.07 -25.81
C ASN A 207 -21.59 -12.60 -25.74
N THR A 208 -20.89 -12.67 -26.87
CA THR A 208 -19.47 -13.05 -26.90
C THR A 208 -18.62 -12.09 -26.06
N TYR A 209 -18.86 -10.77 -26.14
CA TYR A 209 -18.12 -9.79 -25.33
C TYR A 209 -18.37 -9.96 -23.83
N ALA A 210 -19.62 -10.24 -23.43
CA ALA A 210 -19.95 -10.54 -22.04
C ALA A 210 -19.22 -11.80 -21.54
N VAL A 211 -19.25 -12.89 -22.34
CA VAL A 211 -18.55 -14.15 -22.00
C VAL A 211 -17.04 -13.93 -21.86
N MET A 212 -16.41 -13.21 -22.79
CA MET A 212 -14.97 -12.91 -22.73
C MET A 212 -14.60 -12.14 -21.45
N LEU A 213 -15.40 -11.15 -21.06
CA LEU A 213 -15.18 -10.40 -19.81
C LEU A 213 -15.35 -11.28 -18.58
N ALA A 214 -16.35 -12.16 -18.56
CA ALA A 214 -16.55 -13.10 -17.45
C ALA A 214 -15.36 -14.05 -17.30
N GLU A 215 -14.81 -14.56 -18.40
CA GLU A 215 -13.61 -15.41 -18.41
C GLU A 215 -12.38 -14.66 -17.89
N ASP A 216 -12.15 -13.42 -18.34
CA ASP A 216 -11.02 -12.60 -17.87
C ASP A 216 -11.17 -12.21 -16.39
N ARG A 217 -12.39 -11.91 -15.94
CA ARG A 217 -12.70 -11.63 -14.52
C ARG A 217 -12.39 -12.83 -13.64
N SER A 218 -12.73 -14.04 -14.09
CA SER A 218 -12.41 -15.29 -13.38
C SER A 218 -10.90 -15.50 -13.25
N ARG A 219 -10.12 -15.24 -14.31
CA ARG A 219 -8.65 -15.39 -14.29
C ARG A 219 -8.00 -14.38 -13.35
N LEU A 220 -8.45 -13.13 -13.39
CA LEU A 220 -7.93 -12.09 -12.50
C LEU A 220 -8.24 -12.41 -11.02
N SER A 221 -9.45 -12.92 -10.75
CA SER A 221 -9.85 -13.35 -9.41
C SER A 221 -9.00 -14.52 -8.90
N GLU A 222 -8.62 -15.47 -9.75
CA GLU A 222 -7.70 -16.55 -9.38
C GLU A 222 -6.29 -16.01 -9.09
N ALA A 223 -5.78 -15.13 -9.96
CA ALA A 223 -4.43 -14.58 -9.82
C ALA A 223 -4.24 -13.79 -8.51
N VAL A 224 -5.25 -13.01 -8.10
CA VAL A 224 -5.18 -12.17 -6.90
C VAL A 224 -5.16 -12.99 -5.60
N MET A 225 -5.63 -14.25 -5.62
CA MET A 225 -5.60 -15.12 -4.45
C MET A 225 -4.16 -15.35 -3.95
N MET A 226 -3.19 -15.45 -4.85
CA MET A 226 -1.78 -15.66 -4.50
C MET A 226 -1.17 -14.48 -3.73
N LEU A 227 -1.76 -13.28 -3.84
CA LEU A 227 -1.26 -12.09 -3.15
C LEU A 227 -1.64 -12.04 -1.66
N HIS A 228 -2.53 -12.93 -1.20
CA HIS A 228 -2.92 -13.02 0.21
C HIS A 228 -1.82 -13.66 1.07
N GLU A 229 -0.86 -14.35 0.45
CA GLU A 229 0.33 -14.83 1.14
C GLU A 229 1.35 -13.69 1.28
N ILE A 230 1.67 -13.32 2.51
CA ILE A 230 2.53 -12.17 2.86
C ILE A 230 3.77 -12.61 3.66
N ASN A 231 4.82 -11.79 3.66
CA ASN A 231 6.07 -12.07 4.36
C ASN A 231 6.28 -11.17 5.60
N LEU A 232 5.26 -10.47 6.11
CA LEU A 232 5.40 -9.60 7.28
C LEU A 232 6.03 -10.33 8.49
N GLY A 233 7.11 -9.77 9.02
CA GLY A 233 7.90 -10.37 10.10
C GLY A 233 9.08 -11.22 9.60
N ALA A 234 9.28 -11.34 8.29
CA ALA A 234 10.49 -11.90 7.68
C ALA A 234 11.75 -11.07 7.98
N THR A 235 11.56 -9.79 8.28
CA THR A 235 12.60 -8.78 8.48
C THR A 235 13.52 -8.64 7.27
N ALA A 236 14.84 -8.58 7.46
CA ALA A 236 15.76 -8.17 6.41
C ALA A 236 15.83 -9.17 5.24
N ILE A 237 15.87 -10.47 5.54
CA ILE A 237 16.17 -11.53 4.56
C ILE A 237 15.38 -12.83 4.82
N GLY A 238 14.26 -12.77 5.54
CA GLY A 238 13.43 -13.95 5.86
C GLY A 238 13.82 -14.71 7.11
N THR A 239 14.96 -14.42 7.72
CA THR A 239 15.45 -15.13 8.92
C THR A 239 14.77 -14.72 10.22
N GLN A 240 13.89 -13.71 10.18
CA GLN A 240 13.19 -13.18 11.34
C GLN A 240 14.12 -12.55 12.39
N LEU A 241 15.36 -12.21 12.02
CA LEU A 241 16.28 -11.52 12.93
C LEU A 241 15.66 -10.18 13.37
N ASN A 242 15.67 -9.91 14.67
CA ASN A 242 15.04 -8.75 15.33
C ASN A 242 13.49 -8.76 15.38
N ALA A 243 12.83 -9.82 14.91
CA ALA A 243 11.43 -10.06 15.23
C ALA A 243 11.34 -10.92 16.52
N PRO A 244 10.59 -10.50 17.55
CA PRO A 244 10.44 -11.28 18.77
C PRO A 244 9.64 -12.56 18.51
N ARG A 245 9.83 -13.55 19.39
CA ARG A 245 9.08 -14.81 19.30
C ARG A 245 7.57 -14.53 19.39
N GLY A 246 6.83 -15.05 18.42
CA GLY A 246 5.37 -14.84 18.33
C GLY A 246 4.95 -13.66 17.46
N TYR A 247 5.90 -12.82 17.01
CA TYR A 247 5.61 -11.66 16.17
C TYR A 247 4.89 -12.03 14.86
N VAL A 248 5.46 -12.94 14.07
CA VAL A 248 4.95 -13.28 12.73
C VAL A 248 3.47 -13.71 12.74
N PRO A 249 3.03 -14.73 13.51
CA PRO A 249 1.64 -15.14 13.50
C PRO A 249 0.70 -14.03 14.01
N LEU A 250 1.11 -13.28 15.05
CA LEU A 250 0.29 -12.23 15.63
C LEU A 250 0.17 -11.01 14.70
N ALA A 251 1.26 -10.58 14.06
CA ALA A 251 1.25 -9.49 13.09
C ALA A 251 0.37 -9.81 11.88
N CYS A 252 0.44 -11.05 11.39
CA CYS A 252 -0.43 -11.51 10.31
C CYS A 252 -1.91 -11.51 10.73
N GLU A 253 -2.24 -12.03 11.92
CA GLU A 253 -3.61 -12.04 12.45
C GLU A 253 -4.17 -10.61 12.62
N VAL A 254 -3.40 -9.73 13.24
CA VAL A 254 -3.81 -8.34 13.45
C VAL A 254 -4.01 -7.63 12.11
N LEU A 255 -3.09 -7.80 11.16
CA LEU A 255 -3.19 -7.17 9.84
C LEU A 255 -4.40 -7.71 9.05
N ALA A 256 -4.66 -9.01 9.10
CA ALA A 256 -5.84 -9.62 8.49
C ALA A 256 -7.14 -9.01 9.06
N ARG A 257 -7.20 -8.83 10.39
CA ARG A 257 -8.34 -8.18 11.05
C ARG A 257 -8.50 -6.71 10.64
N LEU A 258 -7.40 -5.96 10.56
CA LEU A 258 -7.42 -4.53 10.20
C LEU A 258 -7.84 -4.28 8.75
N THR A 259 -7.42 -5.16 7.84
CA THR A 259 -7.70 -5.03 6.40
C THR A 259 -8.99 -5.73 5.98
N GLY A 260 -9.49 -6.67 6.78
CA GLY A 260 -10.60 -7.54 6.40
C GLY A 260 -10.23 -8.58 5.34
N LEU A 261 -8.94 -8.70 4.99
CA LEU A 261 -8.44 -9.64 3.99
C LEU A 261 -8.03 -10.96 4.66
N PRO A 262 -8.24 -12.12 4.01
CA PRO A 262 -7.81 -13.42 4.52
C PRO A 262 -6.30 -13.64 4.31
N LEU A 263 -5.49 -12.76 4.90
CA LEU A 263 -4.03 -12.82 4.78
C LEU A 263 -3.46 -14.03 5.53
N VAL A 264 -2.43 -14.63 4.95
CA VAL A 264 -1.69 -15.74 5.54
C VAL A 264 -0.20 -15.47 5.47
N SER A 265 0.55 -15.89 6.49
CA SER A 265 2.00 -15.84 6.44
C SER A 265 2.52 -16.86 5.43
N ALA A 266 3.53 -16.45 4.65
CA ALA A 266 4.22 -17.37 3.74
C ALA A 266 4.82 -18.55 4.50
N THR A 267 4.81 -19.71 3.83
CA THR A 267 5.30 -20.97 4.40
C THR A 267 6.81 -20.92 4.64
N ASP A 268 7.55 -20.25 3.76
CA ASP A 268 8.98 -19.98 3.88
C ASP A 268 9.23 -18.47 3.70
N LEU A 269 9.61 -17.80 4.78
CA LEU A 269 9.86 -16.35 4.75
C LEU A 269 11.14 -15.97 4.00
N ILE A 270 12.10 -16.89 3.83
CA ILE A 270 13.30 -16.63 3.03
C ILE A 270 12.93 -16.63 1.56
N GLU A 271 12.15 -17.62 1.12
CA GLU A 271 11.57 -17.66 -0.23
C GLU A 271 10.73 -16.40 -0.50
N ALA A 272 9.83 -16.03 0.42
CA ALA A 272 8.94 -14.90 0.21
C ALA A 272 9.63 -13.52 0.29
N THR A 273 10.91 -13.47 0.69
CA THR A 273 11.73 -12.24 0.78
C THR A 273 12.82 -12.20 -0.30
N GLN A 274 12.86 -13.19 -1.20
CA GLN A 274 13.82 -13.19 -2.31
C GLN A 274 13.47 -12.06 -3.32
N ASP A 275 14.51 -11.37 -3.79
CA ASP A 275 14.48 -10.43 -4.93
C ASP A 275 14.92 -11.16 -6.21
#